data_AF-A0A7X9HK18-F1
#
_entry.id   AF-A0A7X9HK18-F1
#
_cell.length_a   1.000
_cell.length_b   1.000
_cell.length_c   1.000
_cell.angle_alpha   90.00
_cell.angle_beta   90.00
_cell.angle_gamma   90.00
#
_symmetry.space_group_name_H-M   'P 1'
#
loop_
_entity.id
_entity.type
_entity.pdbx_description
1 polymer ?
#
loop_
_entity_poly.entity_id
_entity_poly.type
_entity_poly.pdbx_seq_one_letter_code
_entity_poly.pdbx_strand_id
1 'polypeptide(L)'
;WRSLAPDDATRMEALLHQVLAAPDRDDRLREMSFFQLARTHYAHKQFRYALFYYDHIGRDSEGWLEALFEKSWANFRLGDFKKALGNLITLDSPFFADEYFPESLILKAVTYFENCRYPESNQIVADFKKRYEPLFKEIDNLLKKAQAPDAYYRQLLAIQQAPPSGESGKLLKRILNLALSDKDLKVLNASVLEIDRELSRIAKAKEAFTRSKLAERLTLLLKQRKEDLMKQAGLLTQKRLESERKALAELLSMGARITLENTTAEKNMLEATRLDPNSRSNVALIEYDWTPATDDEKLYWPYDGEYWRDELGTYEYTLTYGCRKGQ
;
A
#
# COMPACT_ATOMS: atom_id res chain seq x y z
N TRP A 1 6.57 -12.83 -12.39
CA TRP A 1 5.51 -12.55 -13.37
C TRP A 1 6.06 -12.86 -14.75
N ARG A 2 5.58 -13.93 -15.40
CA ARG A 2 6.05 -14.31 -16.74
C ARG A 2 5.56 -13.26 -17.73
N SER A 3 6.45 -12.77 -18.59
CA SER A 3 6.13 -11.95 -19.76
C SER A 3 4.97 -12.59 -20.51
N LEU A 4 3.80 -11.94 -20.52
CA LEU A 4 2.72 -12.28 -21.45
C LEU A 4 3.24 -12.08 -22.88
N ALA A 5 2.88 -12.97 -23.80
CA ALA A 5 3.20 -12.77 -25.20
C ALA A 5 2.42 -11.53 -25.72
N PRO A 6 2.96 -10.78 -26.71
CA PRO A 6 2.30 -9.58 -27.25
C PRO A 6 0.83 -9.81 -27.67
N ASP A 7 0.53 -11.00 -28.20
CA ASP A 7 -0.81 -11.39 -28.63
C ASP A 7 -1.79 -11.58 -27.47
N ASP A 8 -1.31 -12.01 -26.29
CA ASP A 8 -2.14 -12.22 -25.10
C ASP A 8 -2.50 -10.89 -24.42
N ALA A 9 -1.57 -9.93 -24.42
CA ALA A 9 -1.83 -8.58 -23.90
C ALA A 9 -2.90 -7.85 -24.73
N THR A 10 -2.78 -7.94 -26.06
CA THR A 10 -3.73 -7.32 -26.99
C THR A 10 -5.14 -7.94 -26.85
N ARG A 11 -5.23 -9.27 -26.66
CA ARG A 11 -6.50 -9.96 -26.38
C ARG A 11 -7.11 -9.54 -25.05
N MET A 12 -6.29 -9.41 -24.01
CA MET A 12 -6.76 -8.96 -22.69
C MET A 12 -7.31 -7.53 -22.77
N GLU A 13 -6.59 -6.62 -23.42
CA GLU A 13 -7.04 -5.24 -23.63
C GLU A 13 -8.39 -5.18 -24.37
N ALA A 14 -8.55 -5.97 -25.43
CA ALA A 14 -9.82 -6.05 -26.17
C ALA A 14 -10.98 -6.56 -25.29
N LEU A 15 -10.75 -7.56 -24.43
CA LEU A 15 -11.76 -8.07 -23.51
C LEU A 15 -12.14 -7.02 -22.46
N LEU A 16 -11.16 -6.30 -21.90
CA LEU A 16 -11.42 -5.23 -20.93
C LEU A 16 -12.21 -4.08 -21.56
N HIS A 17 -11.92 -3.71 -22.81
CA HIS A 17 -12.72 -2.73 -23.53
C HIS A 17 -14.15 -3.18 -23.78
N GLN A 18 -14.39 -4.47 -24.04
CA GLN A 18 -15.75 -5.01 -24.15
C GLN A 18 -16.51 -4.91 -22.82
N VAL A 19 -15.84 -5.16 -21.70
CA VAL A 19 -16.41 -4.98 -20.35
C VAL A 19 -16.76 -3.51 -20.09
N LEU A 20 -15.89 -2.57 -20.47
CA LEU A 20 -16.15 -1.13 -20.34
C LEU A 20 -17.31 -0.64 -21.24
N ALA A 21 -17.54 -1.30 -22.38
CA ALA A 21 -18.60 -0.97 -23.32
C ALA A 21 -19.92 -1.72 -23.04
N ALA A 22 -19.93 -2.64 -22.07
CA ALA A 22 -21.10 -3.43 -21.74
C ALA A 22 -22.22 -2.53 -21.17
N PRO A 23 -23.48 -2.74 -21.57
CA PRO A 23 -24.61 -1.95 -21.08
C PRO A 23 -24.96 -2.25 -19.62
N ASP A 24 -24.51 -3.40 -19.09
CA ASP A 24 -24.73 -3.79 -17.70
C ASP A 24 -23.69 -3.13 -16.79
N ARG A 25 -24.15 -2.38 -15.80
CA ARG A 25 -23.39 -1.36 -15.08
C ARG A 25 -22.83 -1.91 -13.77
N ASP A 26 -22.00 -2.95 -13.85
CA ASP A 26 -21.21 -3.36 -12.69
C ASP A 26 -20.03 -2.40 -12.53
N ASP A 27 -20.25 -1.37 -11.70
CA ASP A 27 -19.26 -0.32 -11.43
C ASP A 27 -17.95 -0.90 -10.86
N ARG A 28 -18.02 -1.98 -10.09
CA ARG A 28 -16.83 -2.65 -9.54
C ARG A 28 -16.04 -3.35 -10.64
N LEU A 29 -16.72 -4.08 -11.52
CA LEU A 29 -16.06 -4.76 -12.64
C LEU A 29 -15.44 -3.75 -13.62
N ARG A 30 -16.13 -2.63 -13.83
CA ARG A 30 -15.63 -1.51 -14.66
C ARG A 30 -14.37 -0.89 -14.05
N GLU A 31 -14.38 -0.59 -12.76
CA GLU A 31 -13.21 -0.09 -12.04
C GLU A 31 -12.02 -1.07 -12.09
N MET A 32 -12.27 -2.36 -11.83
CA MET A 32 -11.24 -3.40 -11.96
C MET A 32 -10.65 -3.41 -13.38
N SER A 33 -11.48 -3.19 -14.40
CA SER A 33 -11.02 -3.12 -15.79
C SER A 33 -10.12 -1.91 -16.04
N PHE A 34 -10.45 -0.75 -15.48
CA PHE A 34 -9.59 0.44 -15.55
C PHE A 34 -8.23 0.21 -14.88
N PHE A 35 -8.19 -0.41 -13.70
CA PHE A 35 -6.93 -0.80 -13.05
C PHE A 35 -6.08 -1.71 -13.95
N GLN A 36 -6.69 -2.74 -14.54
CA GLN A 36 -5.93 -3.69 -15.34
C GLN A 36 -5.42 -3.07 -16.64
N LEU A 37 -6.21 -2.21 -17.30
CA LEU A 37 -5.75 -1.44 -18.45
C LEU A 37 -4.58 -0.53 -18.05
N ALA A 38 -4.73 0.22 -16.96
CA ALA A 38 -3.69 1.13 -16.49
C ALA A 38 -2.36 0.41 -16.20
N ARG A 39 -2.42 -0.72 -15.49
CA ARG A 39 -1.25 -1.58 -15.18
C ARG A 39 -0.64 -2.20 -16.43
N THR A 40 -1.46 -2.60 -17.40
CA THR A 40 -1.00 -3.13 -18.69
C THR A 40 -0.23 -2.05 -19.45
N HIS A 41 -0.81 -0.86 -19.63
CA HIS A 41 -0.11 0.25 -20.28
C HIS A 41 1.16 0.66 -19.52
N TYR A 42 1.14 0.67 -18.19
CA TYR A 42 2.33 0.93 -17.39
C TYR A 42 3.45 -0.09 -17.68
N ALA A 43 3.11 -1.39 -17.74
CA ALA A 43 4.06 -2.46 -18.06
C ALA A 43 4.68 -2.29 -19.46
N HIS A 44 3.90 -1.78 -20.42
CA HIS A 44 4.36 -1.45 -21.78
C HIS A 44 5.05 -0.07 -21.88
N LYS A 45 5.35 0.59 -20.75
CA LYS A 45 5.96 1.94 -20.67
C LYS A 45 5.11 3.05 -21.31
N GLN A 46 3.82 2.81 -21.47
CA GLN A 46 2.83 3.74 -21.99
C GLN A 46 2.21 4.56 -20.85
N PHE A 47 3.06 5.34 -20.14
CA PHE A 47 2.68 5.97 -18.87
C PHE A 47 1.52 6.96 -18.99
N ARG A 48 1.40 7.70 -20.10
CA ARG A 48 0.27 8.62 -20.34
C ARG A 48 -1.07 7.89 -20.45
N TYR A 49 -1.09 6.73 -21.11
CA TYR A 49 -2.29 5.90 -21.18
C TYR A 49 -2.60 5.28 -19.81
N ALA A 50 -1.58 4.86 -19.05
CA ALA A 50 -1.77 4.40 -17.69
C ALA A 50 -2.46 5.46 -16.81
N LEU A 51 -1.97 6.71 -16.86
CA LEU A 51 -2.57 7.84 -16.17
C LEU A 51 -4.03 8.07 -16.58
N PHE A 52 -4.31 8.07 -17.88
CA PHE A 52 -5.67 8.22 -18.41
C PHE A 52 -6.65 7.20 -17.79
N TYR A 53 -6.27 5.93 -17.69
CA TYR A 53 -7.15 4.93 -17.08
C TYR A 53 -7.26 5.06 -15.57
N TYR A 54 -6.19 5.41 -14.86
CA TYR A 54 -6.30 5.70 -13.42
C TYR A 54 -7.17 6.94 -13.13
N ASP A 55 -7.25 7.91 -14.04
CA ASP A 55 -8.12 9.09 -13.90
C ASP A 55 -9.62 8.74 -13.94
N HIS A 56 -9.97 7.55 -14.41
CA HIS A 56 -11.35 7.06 -14.37
C HIS A 56 -11.75 6.45 -13.02
N ILE A 57 -10.80 6.29 -12.09
CA ILE A 57 -11.10 5.84 -10.72
C ILE A 57 -11.57 7.03 -9.90
N GLY A 58 -12.85 7.04 -9.54
CA GLY A 58 -13.49 8.14 -8.82
C GLY A 58 -12.95 8.30 -7.40
N ARG A 59 -12.98 9.54 -6.88
CA ARG A 59 -12.50 9.87 -5.51
C ARG A 59 -13.23 9.13 -4.39
N ASP A 60 -14.51 8.80 -4.62
CA ASP A 60 -15.35 8.09 -3.65
C ASP A 60 -15.15 6.56 -3.69
N SER A 61 -14.28 6.05 -4.57
CA SER A 61 -13.99 4.63 -4.68
C SER A 61 -13.02 4.15 -3.59
N GLU A 62 -13.23 2.91 -3.13
CA GLU A 62 -12.27 2.18 -2.29
C GLU A 62 -10.89 2.05 -2.96
N GLY A 63 -10.85 2.00 -4.31
CA GLY A 63 -9.61 1.91 -5.07
C GLY A 63 -8.88 3.23 -5.27
N TRP A 64 -9.46 4.37 -4.89
CA TRP A 64 -8.92 5.68 -5.28
C TRP A 64 -7.48 5.92 -4.80
N LEU A 65 -7.14 5.53 -3.58
CA LEU A 65 -5.78 5.70 -3.03
C LEU A 65 -4.76 4.78 -3.70
N GLU A 66 -5.16 3.56 -4.06
CA GLU A 66 -4.33 2.64 -4.84
C GLU A 66 -4.05 3.23 -6.23
N ALA A 67 -5.08 3.76 -6.90
CA ALA A 67 -4.92 4.46 -8.17
C ALA A 67 -4.00 5.68 -8.01
N LEU A 68 -4.14 6.47 -6.94
CA LEU A 68 -3.29 7.63 -6.68
C LEU A 68 -1.82 7.26 -6.48
N PHE A 69 -1.56 6.17 -5.74
CA PHE A 69 -0.22 5.62 -5.57
C PHE A 69 0.37 5.13 -6.90
N GLU A 70 -0.39 4.37 -7.70
CA GLU A 70 0.08 3.86 -9.00
C GLU A 70 0.28 4.99 -10.04
N LYS A 71 -0.57 6.03 -10.02
CA LYS A 71 -0.36 7.28 -10.77
C LYS A 71 0.95 7.96 -10.39
N SER A 72 1.34 7.92 -9.12
CA SER A 72 2.59 8.51 -8.66
C SER A 72 3.80 7.86 -9.33
N TRP A 73 3.77 6.53 -9.50
CA TRP A 73 4.79 5.83 -10.29
C TRP A 73 4.78 6.24 -11.76
N ALA A 74 3.61 6.31 -12.39
CA ALA A 74 3.51 6.72 -13.79
C ALA A 74 4.04 8.15 -14.02
N ASN A 75 3.70 9.10 -13.14
CA ASN A 75 4.22 10.48 -13.16
C ASN A 75 5.73 10.52 -12.93
N PHE A 76 6.25 9.79 -11.95
CA PHE A 76 7.68 9.65 -11.71
C PHE A 76 8.42 9.15 -12.96
N ARG A 77 7.86 8.17 -13.68
CA ARG A 77 8.45 7.63 -14.91
C ARG A 77 8.40 8.59 -16.10
N LEU A 78 7.46 9.53 -16.10
CA LEU A 78 7.41 10.64 -17.06
C LEU A 78 8.35 11.80 -16.68
N GLY A 79 8.96 11.77 -15.49
CA GLY A 79 9.75 12.90 -14.97
C GLY A 79 8.89 14.01 -14.34
N ASP A 80 7.58 13.80 -14.22
CA ASP A 80 6.68 14.69 -13.50
C ASP A 80 6.75 14.42 -11.99
N PHE A 81 7.87 14.83 -11.40
CA PHE A 81 8.14 14.66 -9.98
C PHE A 81 7.22 15.52 -9.12
N LYS A 82 6.76 16.67 -9.64
CA LYS A 82 5.85 17.57 -8.94
C LYS A 82 4.51 16.89 -8.69
N LYS A 83 3.94 16.25 -9.72
CA LYS A 83 2.69 15.51 -9.58
C LYS A 83 2.85 14.22 -8.79
N ALA A 84 3.95 13.50 -9.00
CA ALA A 84 4.24 12.30 -8.22
C ALA A 84 4.28 12.62 -6.71
N LEU A 85 5.04 13.62 -6.29
CA LEU A 85 5.13 14.02 -4.89
C LEU A 85 3.81 14.59 -4.33
N GLY A 86 3.04 15.33 -5.13
CA GLY A 86 1.73 15.84 -4.73
C GLY A 86 0.71 14.73 -4.44
N ASN A 87 0.69 13.69 -5.27
CA ASN A 87 -0.09 12.49 -5.00
C ASN A 87 0.35 11.81 -3.69
N LEU A 88 1.66 11.70 -3.43
CA LEU A 88 2.16 11.11 -2.19
C LEU A 88 1.81 11.93 -0.94
N ILE A 89 1.75 13.26 -1.03
CA ILE A 89 1.27 14.13 0.05
C ILE A 89 -0.17 13.80 0.41
N THR A 90 -1.00 13.52 -0.58
CA THR A 90 -2.38 13.08 -0.33
C THR A 90 -2.39 11.77 0.46
N LEU A 91 -1.55 10.80 0.12
CA LEU A 91 -1.46 9.53 0.85
C LEU A 91 -0.93 9.71 2.29
N ASP A 92 -0.11 10.73 2.54
CA ASP A 92 0.42 11.09 3.87
C ASP A 92 -0.62 11.84 4.74
N SER A 93 -1.81 12.15 4.20
CA SER A 93 -2.83 12.93 4.88
C SER A 93 -3.40 12.23 6.13
N PRO A 94 -3.72 12.97 7.21
CA PRO A 94 -4.43 12.43 8.37
C PRO A 94 -5.80 11.82 8.05
N PHE A 95 -6.45 12.19 6.94
CA PHE A 95 -7.68 11.55 6.49
C PHE A 95 -7.49 10.07 6.16
N PHE A 96 -6.28 9.70 5.73
CA PHE A 96 -5.88 8.33 5.42
C PHE A 96 -4.94 7.79 6.50
N ALA A 97 -5.06 8.31 7.72
CA ALA A 97 -4.24 7.89 8.83
C ALA A 97 -4.30 6.38 9.03
N ASP A 98 -5.37 5.69 8.62
CA ASP A 98 -5.60 4.24 8.70
C ASP A 98 -5.20 3.41 7.47
N GLU A 99 -4.68 4.05 6.44
CA GLU A 99 -4.23 3.39 5.22
C GLU A 99 -2.77 2.91 5.35
N TYR A 100 -2.37 2.03 4.44
CA TYR A 100 -1.06 1.35 4.50
C TYR A 100 -0.37 1.35 3.14
N PHE A 101 0.53 2.32 2.94
CA PHE A 101 1.35 2.47 1.72
C PHE A 101 2.83 2.68 2.08
N PRO A 102 3.53 1.70 2.69
CA PRO A 102 4.94 1.86 3.07
C PRO A 102 5.85 2.19 1.88
N GLU A 103 5.49 1.74 0.67
CA GLU A 103 6.19 2.01 -0.59
C GLU A 103 6.20 3.49 -0.99
N SER A 104 5.23 4.29 -0.49
CA SER A 104 5.15 5.73 -0.77
C SER A 104 6.44 6.47 -0.37
N LEU A 105 6.99 6.15 0.80
CA LEU A 105 8.23 6.75 1.28
C LEU A 105 9.44 6.33 0.45
N ILE A 106 9.44 5.10 -0.08
CA ILE A 106 10.50 4.64 -0.99
C ILE A 106 10.43 5.42 -2.30
N LEU A 107 9.24 5.56 -2.90
CA LEU A 107 9.06 6.37 -4.11
C LEU A 107 9.44 7.85 -3.87
N LYS A 108 9.07 8.40 -2.71
CA LYS A 108 9.47 9.75 -2.29
C LYS A 108 11.00 9.86 -2.22
N ALA A 109 11.68 8.94 -1.54
CA ALA A 109 13.13 8.95 -1.42
C ALA A 109 13.85 8.86 -2.78
N VAL A 110 13.37 7.98 -3.67
CA VAL A 110 13.91 7.86 -5.04
C VAL A 110 13.65 9.13 -5.84
N THR A 111 12.48 9.74 -5.69
CA THR A 111 12.17 11.01 -6.36
C THR A 111 13.14 12.12 -5.95
N TYR A 112 13.47 12.23 -4.67
CA TYR A 112 14.48 13.18 -4.20
C TYR A 112 15.89 12.84 -4.69
N PHE A 113 16.26 11.56 -4.72
CA PHE A 113 17.53 11.10 -5.29
C PHE A 113 17.68 11.48 -6.78
N GLU A 114 16.65 11.24 -7.60
CA GLU A 114 16.63 11.59 -9.02
C GLU A 114 16.73 13.10 -9.27
N ASN A 115 16.36 13.90 -8.27
CA ASN A 115 16.52 15.36 -8.26
C ASN A 115 17.79 15.81 -7.52
N CYS A 116 18.76 14.92 -7.32
CA CYS A 116 20.04 15.20 -6.65
C CYS A 116 19.92 15.79 -5.23
N ARG A 117 18.81 15.54 -4.54
CA ARG A 117 18.57 15.93 -3.15
C ARG A 117 18.89 14.77 -2.22
N TYR A 118 20.18 14.43 -2.15
CA TYR A 118 20.67 13.28 -1.41
C TYR A 118 20.46 13.37 0.11
N PRO A 119 20.66 14.53 0.78
CA PRO A 119 20.40 14.65 2.21
C PRO A 119 18.93 14.40 2.57
N GLU A 120 18.00 14.99 1.82
CA GLU A 120 16.57 14.81 2.02
C GLU A 120 16.12 13.38 1.69
N SER A 121 16.67 12.79 0.61
CA SER A 121 16.45 11.38 0.29
C SER A 121 16.88 10.47 1.45
N ASN A 122 18.06 10.71 2.03
CA ASN A 122 18.56 9.98 3.20
C ASN A 122 17.65 10.16 4.43
N GLN A 123 17.14 11.37 4.66
CA GLN A 123 16.20 11.61 5.76
C GLN A 123 14.90 10.83 5.58
N ILE A 124 14.34 10.80 4.37
CA ILE A 124 13.12 10.04 4.06
C ILE A 124 13.35 8.54 4.29
N VAL A 125 14.50 7.99 3.87
CA VAL A 125 14.85 6.57 4.13
C VAL A 125 15.00 6.31 5.63
N ALA A 126 15.58 7.25 6.38
CA ALA A 126 15.69 7.13 7.83
C ALA A 126 14.32 7.12 8.52
N ASP A 127 13.39 7.97 8.09
CA ASP A 127 12.02 8.01 8.59
C ASP A 127 11.25 6.73 8.25
N PHE A 128 11.39 6.22 7.03
CA PHE A 128 10.86 4.92 6.62
C PHE A 128 11.37 3.81 7.54
N LYS A 129 12.69 3.73 7.75
CA LYS A 129 13.30 2.70 8.59
C LYS A 129 12.82 2.81 10.04
N LYS A 130 12.77 4.02 10.60
CA LYS A 130 12.28 4.29 11.95
C LYS A 130 10.85 3.80 12.15
N ARG A 131 9.98 3.99 11.16
CA ARG A 131 8.57 3.60 11.21
C ARG A 131 8.35 2.09 10.99
N TYR A 132 8.99 1.50 9.98
CA TYR A 132 8.64 0.15 9.50
C TYR A 132 9.61 -0.96 9.92
N GLU A 133 10.85 -0.65 10.33
CA GLU A 133 11.76 -1.69 10.85
C GLU A 133 11.25 -2.35 12.14
N PRO A 134 10.68 -1.62 13.13
CA PRO A 134 10.09 -2.25 14.31
C PRO A 134 8.91 -3.18 13.94
N LEU A 135 8.07 -2.77 12.99
CA LEU A 135 6.96 -3.57 12.49
C LEU A 135 7.44 -4.86 11.82
N PHE A 136 8.46 -4.76 10.96
CA PHE A 136 9.10 -5.93 10.37
C PHE A 136 9.60 -6.91 11.45
N LYS A 137 10.26 -6.41 12.49
CA LYS A 137 10.75 -7.23 13.62
C LYS A 137 9.60 -7.89 14.38
N GLU A 138 8.49 -7.19 14.60
CA GLU A 138 7.29 -7.78 15.23
C GLU A 138 6.72 -8.93 14.41
N ILE A 139 6.50 -8.72 13.10
CA ILE A 139 5.99 -9.76 12.20
C ILE A 139 6.97 -10.94 12.12
N ASP A 140 8.27 -10.68 11.99
CA ASP A 140 9.28 -11.73 11.94
C ASP A 140 9.34 -12.54 13.25
N ASN A 141 9.17 -11.89 14.41
CA ASN A 141 9.09 -12.56 15.70
C ASN A 141 7.83 -13.43 15.85
N LEU A 142 6.70 -13.00 15.28
CA LEU A 142 5.47 -13.80 15.24
C LEU A 142 5.66 -15.07 14.39
N LEU A 143 6.32 -14.93 13.24
CA LEU A 143 6.54 -16.04 12.29
C LEU A 143 7.66 -17.01 12.71
N LYS A 144 8.68 -16.54 13.45
CA LYS A 144 9.77 -17.38 13.97
C LYS A 144 9.31 -18.41 14.98
N LYS A 145 8.23 -18.11 15.71
CA LYS A 145 7.64 -19.06 16.66
C LYS A 145 6.85 -20.09 15.86
N ALA A 146 7.47 -21.25 15.62
CA ALA A 146 6.78 -22.39 15.02
C ALA A 146 5.52 -22.71 15.84
N GLN A 147 4.37 -22.56 15.21
CA GLN A 147 3.07 -22.60 15.86
C GLN A 147 2.13 -23.47 15.03
N ALA A 148 1.16 -24.10 15.71
CA ALA A 148 0.05 -24.75 15.03
C ALA A 148 -0.73 -23.69 14.22
N PRO A 149 -1.31 -24.04 13.05
CA PRO A 149 -1.99 -23.06 12.20
C PRO A 149 -3.04 -22.23 12.94
N ASP A 150 -3.86 -22.86 13.79
CA ASP A 150 -4.92 -22.20 14.55
C ASP A 150 -4.38 -21.18 15.58
N ALA A 151 -3.12 -21.30 16.01
CA ALA A 151 -2.51 -20.35 16.92
C ALA A 151 -2.27 -18.98 16.26
N TYR A 152 -1.97 -18.92 14.96
CA TYR A 152 -1.89 -17.66 14.21
C TYR A 152 -3.23 -16.92 14.19
N TYR A 153 -4.32 -17.66 14.01
CA TYR A 153 -5.66 -17.08 14.06
C TYR A 153 -6.03 -16.59 15.47
N ARG A 154 -5.66 -17.33 16.53
CA ARG A 154 -5.85 -16.85 17.91
C ARG A 154 -5.04 -15.59 18.20
N GLN A 155 -3.81 -15.51 17.70
CA GLN A 155 -2.97 -14.31 17.83
C GLN A 155 -3.56 -13.12 17.11
N LEU A 156 -4.09 -13.32 15.89
CA LEU A 156 -4.84 -12.30 15.16
C LEU A 156 -5.96 -11.72 16.03
N LEU A 157 -6.83 -12.56 16.60
CA LEU A 157 -7.91 -12.12 17.48
C LEU A 157 -7.39 -11.38 18.73
N ALA A 158 -6.30 -11.86 19.32
CA ALA A 158 -5.70 -11.23 20.49
C ALA A 158 -5.18 -9.81 20.17
N ILE A 159 -4.51 -9.63 19.02
CA ILE A 159 -4.00 -8.32 18.57
C ILE A 159 -5.14 -7.36 18.23
N GLN A 160 -6.25 -7.86 17.68
CA GLN A 160 -7.43 -7.02 17.43
C GLN A 160 -8.01 -6.44 18.72
N GLN A 161 -8.09 -7.26 19.77
CA GLN A 161 -8.62 -6.89 21.08
C GLN A 161 -7.65 -6.00 21.86
N ALA A 162 -6.37 -6.38 21.89
CA ALA A 162 -5.32 -5.72 22.64
C ALA A 162 -4.04 -5.66 21.79
N PRO A 163 -3.89 -4.63 20.92
CA PRO A 163 -2.68 -4.48 20.14
C PRO A 163 -1.48 -4.20 21.04
N PRO A 164 -0.26 -4.60 20.63
CA PRO A 164 0.96 -4.18 21.31
C PRO A 164 1.02 -2.65 21.45
N SER A 165 1.65 -2.17 22.52
CA SER A 165 1.83 -0.73 22.73
C SER A 165 2.80 -0.14 21.71
N GLY A 166 2.66 1.15 21.42
CA GLY A 166 3.52 1.87 20.48
C GLY A 166 2.98 1.95 19.05
N GLU A 167 3.76 2.60 18.17
CA GLU A 167 3.37 2.82 16.76
C GLU A 167 3.37 1.52 15.96
N SER A 168 4.35 0.64 16.17
CA SER A 168 4.45 -0.66 15.49
C SER A 168 3.25 -1.56 15.78
N GLY A 169 2.78 -1.62 17.03
CA GLY A 169 1.58 -2.36 17.39
C GLY A 169 0.29 -1.81 16.75
N LYS A 170 0.19 -0.49 16.58
CA LYS A 170 -0.91 0.14 15.81
C LYS A 170 -0.85 -0.23 14.32
N LEU A 171 0.34 -0.18 13.72
CA LEU A 171 0.56 -0.58 12.33
C LEU A 171 0.29 -2.07 12.12
N LEU A 172 0.69 -2.92 13.06
CA LEU A 172 0.41 -4.35 13.03
C LEU A 172 -1.10 -4.60 13.07
N LYS A 173 -1.83 -3.94 13.98
CA LYS A 173 -3.31 -4.04 14.02
C LYS A 173 -3.94 -3.61 12.70
N ARG A 174 -3.44 -2.55 12.07
CA ARG A 174 -3.91 -2.08 10.76
C ARG A 174 -3.71 -3.11 9.66
N ILE A 175 -2.50 -3.65 9.52
CA ILE A 175 -2.19 -4.70 8.54
C ILE A 175 -3.12 -5.91 8.74
N LEU A 176 -3.34 -6.29 9.98
CA LEU A 176 -4.23 -7.41 10.30
C LEU A 176 -5.71 -7.11 10.03
N ASN A 177 -6.15 -5.87 10.21
CA ASN A 177 -7.50 -5.45 9.81
C ASN A 177 -7.65 -5.44 8.29
N LEU A 178 -6.63 -5.00 7.54
CA LEU A 178 -6.59 -5.10 6.08
C LEU A 178 -6.55 -6.56 5.62
N ALA A 179 -5.87 -7.44 6.34
CA ALA A 179 -5.93 -8.88 6.08
C ALA A 179 -7.34 -9.43 6.28
N LEU A 180 -8.10 -8.89 7.22
CA LEU A 180 -9.47 -9.29 7.52
C LEU A 180 -10.52 -8.64 6.61
N SER A 181 -10.17 -7.62 5.83
CA SER A 181 -11.02 -7.15 4.73
C SER A 181 -10.94 -8.07 3.51
N ASP A 182 -9.92 -8.92 3.41
CA ASP A 182 -9.88 -10.03 2.45
C ASP A 182 -11.12 -10.91 2.62
N LYS A 183 -11.82 -11.16 1.51
CA LYS A 183 -13.10 -11.88 1.49
C LYS A 183 -13.00 -13.25 2.15
N ASP A 184 -11.91 -13.97 1.93
CA ASP A 184 -11.76 -15.34 2.42
C ASP A 184 -11.56 -15.36 3.93
N LEU A 185 -10.65 -14.52 4.44
CA LEU A 185 -10.39 -14.45 5.88
C LEU A 185 -11.59 -13.85 6.63
N LYS A 186 -12.28 -12.86 6.03
CA LYS A 186 -13.53 -12.29 6.57
C LYS A 186 -14.61 -13.34 6.76
N VAL A 187 -14.83 -14.18 5.75
CA VAL A 187 -15.84 -15.25 5.79
C VAL A 187 -15.48 -16.30 6.83
N LEU A 188 -14.21 -16.71 6.90
CA LEU A 188 -13.76 -17.68 7.91
C LEU A 188 -13.91 -17.13 9.33
N ASN A 189 -13.49 -15.88 9.57
CA ASN A 189 -13.64 -15.23 10.87
C ASN A 189 -15.12 -15.13 11.27
N ALA A 190 -15.98 -14.67 10.37
CA ALA A 190 -17.43 -14.60 10.62
C ALA A 190 -18.03 -15.98 10.92
N SER A 191 -17.59 -17.02 10.22
CA SER A 191 -18.04 -18.40 10.44
C SER A 191 -17.62 -18.93 11.82
N VAL A 192 -16.40 -18.66 12.26
CA VAL A 192 -15.92 -19.05 13.60
C VAL A 192 -16.74 -18.33 14.68
N LEU A 193 -16.96 -17.02 14.53
CA LEU A 193 -17.75 -16.22 15.48
C LEU A 193 -19.21 -16.68 15.54
N GLU A 194 -19.79 -17.10 14.42
CA GLU A 194 -21.16 -17.63 14.40
C GLU A 194 -21.25 -18.99 15.11
N ILE A 195 -20.27 -19.87 14.93
CA ILE A 195 -20.21 -21.14 15.69
C ILE A 195 -20.10 -20.86 17.19
N ASP A 196 -19.33 -19.86 17.62
CA ASP A 196 -19.24 -19.48 19.03
C ASP A 196 -20.57 -18.98 19.60
N ARG A 197 -21.35 -18.25 18.80
CA ARG A 197 -22.72 -17.85 19.17
C ARG A 197 -23.63 -19.07 19.28
N GLU A 198 -23.57 -20.01 18.34
CA GLU A 198 -24.38 -21.23 18.38
C GLU A 198 -24.05 -22.11 19.58
N LEU A 199 -22.76 -22.34 19.87
CA LEU A 199 -22.33 -23.05 21.08
C LEU A 199 -22.84 -22.36 22.35
N SER A 200 -22.82 -21.03 22.39
CA SER A 200 -23.35 -20.25 23.51
C SER A 200 -24.87 -20.36 23.63
N ARG A 201 -25.62 -20.41 22.52
CA ARG A 201 -27.07 -20.63 22.49
C ARG A 201 -27.43 -22.02 23.00
N ILE A 202 -26.71 -23.05 22.56
CA ILE A 202 -26.89 -24.43 23.04
C ILE A 202 -26.64 -24.48 24.55
N ALA A 203 -25.55 -23.88 25.05
CA ALA A 203 -25.23 -23.87 26.47
C ALA A 203 -26.30 -23.17 27.35
N LYS A 204 -27.02 -22.19 26.79
CA LYS A 204 -28.08 -21.43 27.48
C LYS A 204 -29.50 -22.00 27.26
N ALA A 205 -29.63 -23.06 26.46
CA ALA A 205 -30.93 -23.66 26.17
C ALA A 205 -31.52 -24.38 27.40
N LYS A 206 -32.80 -24.76 27.31
CA LYS A 206 -33.47 -25.51 28.38
C LYS A 206 -32.75 -26.83 28.67
N GLU A 207 -32.77 -27.25 29.94
CA GLU A 207 -32.08 -28.45 30.43
C GLU A 207 -32.47 -29.74 29.68
N ALA A 208 -33.74 -29.84 29.27
CA ALA A 208 -34.23 -30.95 28.45
C ALA A 208 -33.51 -31.07 27.08
N PHE A 209 -33.13 -29.93 26.49
CA PHE A 209 -32.38 -29.92 25.24
C PHE A 209 -30.88 -30.13 25.50
N THR A 210 -30.29 -29.45 26.48
CA THR A 210 -28.84 -29.55 26.73
C THR A 210 -28.38 -30.95 27.13
N ARG A 211 -29.24 -31.72 27.82
CA ARG A 211 -28.98 -33.14 28.14
C ARG A 211 -29.35 -34.13 27.03
N SER A 212 -29.88 -33.65 25.92
CA SER A 212 -30.25 -34.53 24.81
C SER A 212 -29.02 -35.02 24.03
N LYS A 213 -29.10 -36.25 23.49
CA LYS A 213 -28.08 -36.78 22.56
C LYS A 213 -27.87 -35.89 21.33
N LEU A 214 -28.90 -35.15 20.93
CA LEU A 214 -28.84 -34.20 19.82
C LEU A 214 -27.92 -33.02 20.17
N ALA A 215 -28.06 -32.42 21.35
CA ALA A 215 -27.21 -31.32 21.80
C ALA A 215 -25.76 -31.76 22.00
N GLU A 216 -25.52 -32.97 22.52
CA GLU A 216 -24.18 -33.55 22.62
C GLU A 216 -23.52 -33.71 21.24
N ARG A 217 -24.22 -34.33 20.29
CA ARG A 217 -23.73 -34.52 18.91
C ARG A 217 -23.50 -33.18 18.19
N LEU A 218 -24.43 -32.24 18.33
CA LEU A 218 -24.34 -30.92 17.71
C LEU A 218 -23.15 -30.14 18.27
N THR A 219 -22.95 -30.17 19.59
CA THR A 219 -21.80 -29.54 20.26
C THR A 219 -20.48 -30.12 19.77
N LEU A 220 -20.38 -31.44 19.66
CA LEU A 220 -19.18 -32.11 19.14
C LEU A 220 -18.89 -31.69 17.69
N LEU A 221 -19.90 -31.70 16.83
CA LEU A 221 -19.79 -31.32 15.42
C LEU A 221 -19.38 -29.85 15.26
N LEU A 222 -20.00 -28.94 16.01
CA LEU A 222 -19.67 -27.52 15.99
C LEU A 222 -18.26 -27.25 16.48
N LYS A 223 -17.81 -27.93 17.55
CA LYS A 223 -16.43 -27.82 18.03
C LYS A 223 -15.42 -28.29 16.98
N GLN A 224 -15.66 -29.45 16.38
CA GLN A 224 -14.78 -29.97 15.32
C GLN A 224 -14.75 -29.01 14.12
N ARG A 225 -15.91 -28.52 13.67
CA ARG A 225 -16.01 -27.55 12.58
C ARG A 225 -15.28 -26.24 12.92
N LYS A 226 -15.38 -25.77 14.16
CA LYS A 226 -14.66 -24.59 14.64
C LYS A 226 -13.15 -24.79 14.52
N GLU A 227 -12.63 -25.92 14.99
CA GLU A 227 -11.20 -26.23 14.91
C GLU A 227 -10.71 -26.24 13.46
N ASP A 228 -11.47 -26.83 12.54
CA ASP A 228 -11.11 -26.85 11.12
C ASP A 228 -11.09 -25.45 10.48
N LEU A 229 -12.09 -24.62 10.79
CA LEU A 229 -12.15 -23.24 10.32
C LEU A 229 -11.02 -22.39 10.91
N MET A 230 -10.70 -22.57 12.19
CA MET A 230 -9.58 -21.88 12.84
C MET A 230 -8.24 -22.27 12.21
N LYS A 231 -8.04 -23.54 11.84
CA LYS A 231 -6.84 -23.98 11.12
C LYS A 231 -6.76 -23.31 9.75
N GLN A 232 -7.86 -23.26 8.99
CA GLN A 232 -7.89 -22.60 7.67
C GLN A 232 -7.61 -21.10 7.78
N ALA A 233 -8.27 -20.40 8.71
CA ALA A 233 -8.04 -18.98 8.96
C ALA A 233 -6.60 -18.71 9.41
N GLY A 234 -6.06 -19.62 10.21
CA GLY A 234 -4.68 -19.63 10.66
C GLY A 234 -3.66 -19.71 9.53
N LEU A 235 -3.86 -20.63 8.59
CA LEU A 235 -3.00 -20.76 7.39
C LEU A 235 -3.04 -19.49 6.52
N LEU A 236 -4.23 -18.91 6.31
CA LEU A 236 -4.34 -17.66 5.55
C LEU A 236 -3.67 -16.48 6.27
N THR A 237 -3.86 -16.38 7.59
CA THR A 237 -3.21 -15.36 8.42
C THR A 237 -1.69 -15.49 8.35
N GLN A 238 -1.16 -16.71 8.49
CA GLN A 238 0.27 -16.99 8.37
C GLN A 238 0.79 -16.56 6.99
N LYS A 239 0.13 -16.99 5.91
CA LYS A 239 0.51 -16.63 4.54
C LYS A 239 0.52 -15.11 4.34
N ARG A 240 -0.45 -14.40 4.90
CA ARG A 240 -0.48 -12.93 4.80
C ARG A 240 0.69 -12.30 5.56
N LEU A 241 0.94 -12.71 6.80
CA LEU A 241 2.08 -12.23 7.58
C LEU A 241 3.42 -12.51 6.87
N GLU A 242 3.57 -13.68 6.24
CA GLU A 242 4.76 -14.03 5.46
C GLU A 242 4.93 -13.11 4.25
N SER A 243 3.84 -12.81 3.55
CA SER A 243 3.82 -11.86 2.43
C SER A 243 4.22 -10.46 2.87
N GLU A 244 3.66 -9.97 3.97
CA GLU A 244 3.98 -8.64 4.53
C GLU A 244 5.42 -8.56 5.01
N ARG A 245 5.91 -9.60 5.70
CA ARG A 245 7.31 -9.68 6.11
C ARG A 245 8.24 -9.58 4.89
N LYS A 246 7.91 -10.30 3.82
CA LYS A 246 8.70 -10.29 2.59
C LYS A 246 8.68 -8.91 1.92
N ALA A 247 7.51 -8.29 1.78
CA ALA A 247 7.36 -6.96 1.22
C ALA A 247 8.17 -5.92 2.02
N LEU A 248 8.04 -5.91 3.35
CA LEU A 248 8.81 -5.02 4.21
C LEU A 248 10.33 -5.27 4.12
N ALA A 249 10.76 -6.53 4.04
CA ALA A 249 12.17 -6.86 3.84
C ALA A 249 12.71 -6.30 2.50
N GLU A 250 11.93 -6.42 1.43
CA GLU A 250 12.25 -5.86 0.11
C GLU A 250 12.35 -4.33 0.19
N LEU A 251 11.41 -3.65 0.84
CA LEU A 251 11.45 -2.19 0.99
C LEU A 251 12.60 -1.70 1.87
N LEU A 252 12.91 -2.40 2.96
CA LEU A 252 14.09 -2.12 3.79
C LEU A 252 15.39 -2.29 2.98
N SER A 253 15.45 -3.30 2.13
CA SER A 253 16.59 -3.50 1.22
C SER A 253 16.68 -2.38 0.18
N MET A 254 15.56 -1.95 -0.40
CA MET A 254 15.52 -0.80 -1.32
C MET A 254 15.97 0.49 -0.63
N GLY A 255 15.50 0.76 0.60
CA GLY A 255 15.95 1.90 1.40
C GLY A 255 17.46 1.88 1.62
N ALA A 256 18.03 0.74 2.04
CA ALA A 256 19.47 0.59 2.22
C ALA A 256 20.26 0.82 0.91
N ARG A 257 19.72 0.36 -0.22
CA ARG A 257 20.31 0.62 -1.54
C ARG A 257 20.29 2.11 -1.88
N ILE A 258 19.17 2.80 -1.66
CA ILE A 258 19.06 4.25 -1.89
C ILE A 258 20.11 5.01 -1.09
N THR A 259 20.28 4.68 0.19
CA THR A 259 21.33 5.31 1.02
C THR A 259 22.74 5.09 0.46
N LEU A 260 23.03 3.89 -0.06
CA LEU A 260 24.32 3.59 -0.68
C LEU A 260 24.53 4.36 -1.99
N GLU A 261 23.50 4.47 -2.84
CA GLU A 261 23.54 5.26 -4.07
C GLU A 261 23.71 6.75 -3.75
N ASN A 262 22.98 7.28 -2.76
CA ASN A 262 23.13 8.65 -2.25
C ASN A 262 24.58 8.91 -1.81
N THR A 263 25.14 8.04 -0.97
CA THR A 263 26.52 8.18 -0.46
C THR A 263 27.55 8.14 -1.60
N THR A 264 27.34 7.25 -2.57
CA THR A 264 28.19 7.16 -3.76
C THR A 264 28.13 8.43 -4.59
N ALA A 265 26.93 8.97 -4.79
CA ALA A 265 26.73 10.20 -5.56
C ALA A 265 27.33 11.43 -4.87
N GLU A 266 27.17 11.55 -3.55
CA GLU A 266 27.81 12.58 -2.73
C GLU A 266 29.33 12.48 -2.80
N LYS A 267 29.88 11.27 -2.66
CA LYS A 267 31.33 11.05 -2.80
C LYS A 267 31.84 11.51 -4.16
N ASN A 268 31.19 11.10 -5.24
CA ASN A 268 31.60 11.48 -6.60
C ASN A 268 31.55 13.00 -6.81
N MET A 269 30.55 13.68 -6.25
CA MET A 269 30.44 15.13 -6.27
C MET A 269 31.60 15.81 -5.53
N LEU A 270 31.95 15.30 -4.35
CA LEU A 270 33.08 15.82 -3.56
C LEU A 270 34.43 15.58 -4.27
N GLU A 271 34.61 14.41 -4.90
CA GLU A 271 35.80 14.12 -5.69
C GLU A 271 35.94 15.04 -6.91
N ALA A 272 34.84 15.30 -7.63
CA ALA A 272 34.83 16.26 -8.74
C ALA A 272 35.20 17.68 -8.29
N THR A 273 34.62 18.13 -7.18
CA THR A 273 34.93 19.43 -6.56
C THR A 273 36.39 19.55 -6.12
N ARG A 274 36.99 18.44 -5.65
CA ARG A 274 38.40 18.40 -5.24
C ARG A 274 39.34 18.52 -6.45
N LEU A 275 38.97 17.94 -7.59
CA LEU A 275 39.77 17.95 -8.82
C LEU A 275 39.68 19.28 -9.57
N ASP A 276 38.55 19.98 -9.48
CA ASP A 276 38.36 21.32 -10.02
C ASP A 276 37.67 22.21 -8.97
N PRO A 277 38.39 23.12 -8.29
CA PRO A 277 37.81 24.04 -7.31
C PRO A 277 36.75 25.00 -7.90
N ASN A 278 36.72 25.18 -9.22
CA ASN A 278 35.69 25.96 -9.92
C ASN A 278 34.47 25.11 -10.33
N SER A 279 34.56 23.78 -10.24
CA SER A 279 33.40 22.89 -10.31
C SER A 279 32.55 23.15 -9.07
N ARG A 280 31.38 23.77 -9.25
CA ARG A 280 30.44 24.10 -8.17
C ARG A 280 30.23 22.86 -7.29
N SER A 281 30.55 22.98 -6.00
CA SER A 281 30.46 21.91 -5.00
C SER A 281 29.04 21.42 -4.75
N ASN A 282 28.07 22.25 -5.10
CA ASN A 282 26.66 22.00 -4.88
C ASN A 282 26.02 21.83 -6.26
N VAL A 283 25.22 20.78 -6.44
CA VAL A 283 24.28 20.72 -7.57
C VAL A 283 23.53 22.04 -7.58
N ALA A 284 23.71 22.84 -8.63
CA ALA A 284 23.02 24.12 -8.75
C ALA A 284 21.53 23.81 -8.86
N LEU A 285 20.84 23.84 -7.72
CA LEU A 285 19.38 23.79 -7.68
C LEU A 285 18.92 24.99 -8.50
N ILE A 286 18.20 24.70 -9.58
CA ILE A 286 17.65 25.74 -10.43
C ILE A 286 16.68 26.54 -9.58
N GLU A 287 16.62 27.86 -9.80
CA GLU A 287 15.63 28.69 -9.13
C GLU A 287 14.22 28.12 -9.29
N TYR A 288 13.45 28.32 -8.24
CA TYR A 288 12.13 27.77 -8.08
C TYR A 288 11.18 28.36 -9.12
N ASP A 289 10.89 27.57 -10.15
CA ASP A 289 9.87 27.91 -11.16
C ASP A 289 8.52 27.34 -10.71
N TRP A 290 7.67 28.24 -10.20
CA TRP A 290 6.30 27.97 -9.81
C TRP A 290 5.39 29.01 -10.44
N THR A 291 4.19 28.56 -10.81
CA THR A 291 3.15 29.43 -11.33
C THR A 291 1.86 29.16 -10.56
N PRO A 292 1.13 30.20 -10.12
CA PRO A 292 -0.22 30.04 -9.60
C PRO A 292 -1.25 29.82 -10.74
N ALA A 293 -0.82 29.84 -12.01
CA ALA A 293 -1.70 29.59 -13.13
C ALA A 293 -2.26 28.16 -13.05
N THR A 294 -3.59 28.09 -13.03
CA THR A 294 -4.38 26.86 -13.01
C THR A 294 -5.37 26.90 -14.18
N ASP A 295 -6.01 25.78 -14.49
CA ASP A 295 -7.10 25.75 -15.48
C ASP A 295 -8.35 26.49 -14.96
N ASP A 296 -9.31 26.73 -15.85
CA ASP A 296 -10.53 27.49 -15.52
C ASP A 296 -11.42 26.82 -14.44
N GLU A 297 -11.13 25.57 -14.09
CA GLU A 297 -11.88 24.79 -13.09
C GLU A 297 -11.20 24.74 -11.71
N LYS A 298 -9.97 25.26 -11.59
CA LYS A 298 -9.16 25.17 -10.37
C LYS A 298 -8.77 26.55 -9.85
N LEU A 299 -8.57 26.62 -8.54
CA LEU A 299 -7.97 27.77 -7.88
C LEU A 299 -6.66 27.32 -7.24
N TYR A 300 -5.63 28.16 -7.37
CA TYR A 300 -4.38 27.94 -6.66
C TYR A 300 -4.55 28.30 -5.17
N TRP A 301 -4.20 27.35 -4.30
CA TRP A 301 -4.15 27.55 -2.86
C TRP A 301 -2.80 27.07 -2.32
N PRO A 302 -2.05 27.91 -1.56
CA PRO A 302 -0.75 27.52 -1.03
C PRO A 302 -0.91 26.56 0.15
N TYR A 303 -0.11 25.49 0.17
CA TYR A 303 -0.09 24.53 1.27
C TYR A 303 0.63 25.12 2.50
N ASP A 304 -0.06 25.20 3.63
CA ASP A 304 0.43 25.73 4.91
C ASP A 304 0.66 24.64 5.98
N GLY A 305 0.39 23.39 5.65
CA GLY A 305 0.48 22.24 6.56
C GLY A 305 -0.89 21.68 6.96
N GLU A 306 -1.98 22.37 6.64
CA GLU A 306 -3.33 21.86 6.85
C GLU A 306 -3.82 21.06 5.64
N TYR A 307 -4.64 20.02 5.90
CA TYR A 307 -5.23 19.20 4.85
C TYR A 307 -6.70 19.51 4.71
N TRP A 308 -7.12 19.87 3.51
CA TRP A 308 -8.51 20.10 3.16
C TRP A 308 -9.05 18.96 2.30
N ARG A 309 -10.26 18.49 2.61
CA ARG A 309 -10.85 17.30 1.97
C ARG A 309 -11.01 17.49 0.46
N ASP A 310 -11.35 18.69 0.02
CA ASP A 310 -11.52 19.06 -1.38
C ASP A 310 -10.20 19.12 -2.16
N GLU A 311 -9.07 19.39 -1.50
CA GLU A 311 -7.71 19.42 -2.08
C GLU A 311 -7.04 18.04 -2.24
N LEU A 312 -7.57 17.00 -1.58
CA LEU A 312 -6.96 15.66 -1.65
C LEU A 312 -6.90 15.15 -3.09
N GLY A 313 -5.69 14.87 -3.57
CA GLY A 313 -5.40 14.44 -4.95
C GLY A 313 -5.15 15.58 -5.95
N THR A 314 -5.27 16.85 -5.54
CA THR A 314 -4.95 18.01 -6.40
C THR A 314 -3.59 18.63 -6.09
N TYR A 315 -2.98 18.30 -4.95
CA TYR A 315 -1.66 18.79 -4.58
C TYR A 315 -0.62 18.60 -5.69
N GLU A 316 0.22 19.61 -5.87
CA GLU A 316 1.40 19.56 -6.72
C GLU A 316 2.59 20.08 -5.93
N TYR A 317 3.60 19.22 -5.80
CA TYR A 317 4.77 19.62 -5.05
C TYR A 317 5.63 20.52 -5.90
N THR A 318 6.04 21.62 -5.33
CA THR A 318 6.95 22.53 -6.00
C THR A 318 8.38 22.18 -5.62
N LEU A 319 9.09 21.57 -6.57
CA LEU A 319 10.49 21.17 -6.40
C LEU A 319 11.39 22.06 -7.25
N THR A 320 12.46 22.60 -6.67
CA THR A 320 13.56 23.14 -7.50
C THR A 320 14.21 21.97 -8.23
N TYR A 321 14.26 22.02 -9.56
CA TYR A 321 14.92 20.96 -10.33
C TYR A 321 16.39 20.88 -9.93
N GLY A 322 16.84 19.65 -9.65
CA GLY A 322 18.26 19.34 -9.52
C GLY A 322 18.87 18.98 -10.87
N CYS A 323 19.77 18.00 -10.85
CA CYS A 323 20.55 17.53 -12.00
C CYS A 323 19.73 16.94 -13.16
N ARG A 324 18.44 16.64 -12.97
CA ARG A 324 17.50 16.28 -14.03
C ARG A 324 16.37 17.30 -14.09
N LYS A 325 16.22 17.99 -15.22
CA LYS A 325 14.95 18.65 -15.55
C LYS A 325 13.97 17.57 -15.97
N GLY A 326 12.77 17.55 -15.39
CA GLY A 326 11.65 16.80 -15.96
C GLY A 326 11.47 17.25 -17.41
N GLN A 327 11.33 16.30 -18.35
CA GLN A 327 11.17 16.60 -19.76
C GLN A 327 9.77 17.12 -20.08
#